data_AF-A0A1G7NSC8-F1
#
_entry.id   AF-A0A1G7NSC8-F1
#
_cell.length_a   1.000
_cell.length_b   1.000
_cell.length_c   1.000
_cell.angle_alpha   90.00
_cell.angle_beta   90.00
_cell.angle_gamma   90.00
#
_symmetry.space_group_name_H-M   'P 1'
#
loop_
_entity.id
_entity.type
_entity.pdbx_description
1 polymer ?
#
loop_
_entity_poly.entity_id
_entity_poly.type
_entity_poly.pdbx_seq_one_letter_code
_entity_poly.pdbx_strand_id
1 'polypeptide(L)'
;MSLIRPMFLFFSLLFCMAASAQTPQDIPDTPFLQKDTAYWVYNFRQFRDAVYQGDKKKAKVYVDLPTTEKEDFNKIFEKDFIKCLLKIKTEELYKTGEYTTPTFEDSLASKSYGMIATWHKPDNTLMLNVISKTIFKEGEEKWVGESAVIYIFEITKKGHIKLTSVALAG
;
A
#
# COMPACT_ATOMS: atom_id res chain seq x y z
N MET A 1 51.76 -50.37 38.57
CA MET A 1 51.25 -49.01 38.84
C MET A 1 50.39 -48.60 37.66
N SER A 2 49.08 -48.71 37.79
CA SER A 2 48.09 -48.29 36.81
C SER A 2 46.89 -47.78 37.60
N LEU A 3 46.56 -46.50 37.44
CA LEU A 3 45.43 -45.86 38.10
C LEU A 3 44.73 -45.00 37.05
N ILE A 4 43.59 -45.54 36.62
CA ILE A 4 42.65 -45.02 35.64
C ILE A 4 42.02 -43.74 36.21
N ARG A 5 42.05 -42.64 35.46
CA ARG A 5 41.39 -41.37 35.81
C ARG A 5 39.96 -41.31 35.24
N PRO A 6 39.05 -40.57 35.89
CA PRO A 6 37.63 -40.63 35.62
C PRO A 6 37.19 -39.75 34.44
N MET A 7 36.15 -40.25 33.79
CA MET A 7 35.34 -39.70 32.71
C MET A 7 34.65 -38.39 33.12
N PHE A 8 35.05 -37.28 32.50
CA PHE A 8 34.29 -36.02 32.52
C PHE A 8 33.42 -35.94 31.26
N LEU A 9 32.13 -36.19 31.43
CA LEU A 9 31.09 -35.82 30.45
C LEU A 9 30.84 -34.30 30.59
N PHE A 10 31.44 -33.50 29.70
CA PHE A 10 31.02 -32.12 29.47
C PHE A 10 30.06 -32.08 28.30
N PHE A 11 28.77 -31.97 28.62
CA PHE A 11 27.71 -31.61 27.71
C PHE A 11 27.74 -30.07 27.59
N SER A 12 28.30 -29.55 26.50
CA SER A 12 28.29 -28.11 26.21
C SER A 12 27.79 -27.86 24.79
N LEU A 13 26.51 -27.50 24.74
CA LEU A 13 25.81 -26.65 23.78
C LEU A 13 26.43 -26.47 22.39
N LEU A 14 25.73 -27.01 21.38
CA LEU A 14 25.81 -26.54 20.00
C LEU A 14 25.57 -25.03 19.96
N PHE A 15 26.58 -24.27 19.57
CA PHE A 15 26.41 -22.95 19.00
C PHE A 15 25.71 -23.10 17.64
N CYS A 16 24.41 -22.82 17.59
CA CYS A 16 23.74 -22.55 16.31
C CYS A 16 24.32 -21.23 15.77
N MET A 17 25.32 -21.32 14.90
CA MET A 17 25.59 -20.24 13.96
C MET A 17 24.41 -20.14 13.00
N ALA A 18 23.40 -19.34 13.34
CA ALA A 18 22.53 -18.78 12.33
C ALA A 18 23.33 -17.68 11.62
N ALA A 19 24.16 -18.09 10.65
CA ALA A 19 24.60 -17.17 9.62
C ALA A 19 23.33 -16.68 8.92
N SER A 20 22.90 -15.45 9.25
CA SER A 20 21.93 -14.74 8.44
C SER A 20 22.61 -14.47 7.11
N ALA A 21 22.46 -15.40 6.17
CA ALA A 21 22.71 -15.13 4.77
C ALA A 21 21.61 -14.16 4.30
N GLN A 22 21.79 -12.87 4.57
CA GLN A 22 21.14 -11.84 3.79
C GLN A 22 21.80 -11.88 2.41
N THR A 23 21.25 -12.70 1.53
CA THR A 23 21.49 -12.54 0.10
C THR A 23 21.07 -11.11 -0.26
N PRO A 24 21.93 -10.29 -0.87
CA PRO A 24 21.48 -9.12 -1.57
C PRO A 24 20.41 -9.59 -2.57
N GLN A 25 19.18 -9.10 -2.43
CA GLN A 25 18.26 -9.18 -3.56
C GLN A 25 18.80 -8.23 -4.62
N ASP A 26 19.73 -8.73 -5.43
CA ASP A 26 19.96 -8.20 -6.77
C ASP A 26 18.62 -8.31 -7.48
N ILE A 27 17.90 -7.20 -7.54
CA ILE A 27 16.74 -7.05 -8.41
C ILE A 27 17.33 -7.17 -9.82
N PRO A 28 16.94 -8.17 -10.62
CA PRO A 28 17.41 -8.24 -11.99
C PRO A 28 16.90 -7.00 -12.71
N ASP A 29 17.80 -6.15 -13.20
CA ASP A 29 17.53 -5.13 -14.21
C ASP A 29 17.19 -5.82 -15.54
N THR A 30 16.06 -6.52 -15.55
CA THR A 30 15.47 -6.99 -16.80
C THR A 30 14.58 -5.86 -17.29
N PRO A 31 14.88 -5.24 -18.44
CA PRO A 31 13.94 -4.30 -19.03
C PRO A 31 12.71 -5.11 -19.43
N PHE A 32 11.65 -5.01 -18.63
CA PHE A 32 10.36 -5.58 -18.95
C PHE A 32 9.90 -4.88 -20.23
N LEU A 33 9.95 -5.59 -21.37
CA LEU A 33 9.46 -5.08 -22.64
C LEU A 33 7.92 -5.03 -22.54
N GLN A 34 7.41 -3.98 -21.91
CA GLN A 34 6.01 -3.85 -21.55
C GLN A 34 5.27 -3.05 -22.62
N LYS A 35 4.35 -3.72 -23.30
CA LYS A 35 3.41 -3.13 -24.26
C LYS A 35 2.80 -1.85 -23.64
N ASP A 36 2.98 -0.71 -24.30
CA ASP A 36 2.97 0.66 -23.74
C ASP A 36 1.75 1.08 -22.88
N THR A 37 0.65 0.32 -22.87
CA THR A 37 -0.54 0.57 -22.05
C THR A 37 -0.53 -0.09 -20.67
N ALA A 38 0.42 -0.99 -20.37
CA ALA A 38 0.54 -1.63 -19.05
C ALA A 38 1.60 -0.97 -18.13
N TYR A 39 2.31 0.06 -18.60
CA TYR A 39 3.37 0.69 -17.82
C TYR A 39 2.82 1.43 -16.58
N TRP A 40 1.65 2.06 -16.69
CA TRP A 40 1.01 2.68 -15.53
C TRP A 40 0.53 1.65 -14.51
N VAL A 41 0.05 0.48 -14.97
CA VAL A 41 -0.35 -0.63 -14.11
C VAL A 41 0.86 -1.12 -13.32
N TYR A 42 2.02 -1.20 -13.96
CA TYR A 42 3.27 -1.52 -13.29
C TYR A 42 3.65 -0.46 -12.25
N ASN A 43 3.70 0.82 -12.62
CA ASN A 43 4.05 1.92 -11.70
C ASN A 43 3.09 1.99 -10.51
N PHE A 44 1.79 1.81 -10.74
CA PHE A 44 0.79 1.80 -9.68
C PHE A 44 1.00 0.63 -8.70
N ARG A 45 1.35 -0.57 -9.17
CA ARG A 45 1.73 -1.68 -8.29
C ARG A 45 2.97 -1.36 -7.49
N GLN A 46 4.01 -0.85 -8.13
CA GLN A 46 5.26 -0.50 -7.45
C GLN A 46 5.04 0.59 -6.39
N PHE A 47 4.22 1.59 -6.70
CA PHE A 47 3.78 2.60 -5.74
C PHE A 47 3.09 1.97 -4.54
N ARG A 48 2.07 1.12 -4.77
CA ARG A 48 1.34 0.43 -3.71
C ARG A 48 2.25 -0.42 -2.82
N ASP A 49 3.16 -1.18 -3.43
CA ASP A 49 4.06 -2.05 -2.71
C ASP A 49 5.05 -1.24 -1.85
N ALA A 50 5.55 -0.11 -2.39
CA ALA A 50 6.40 0.81 -1.64
C ALA A 50 5.67 1.50 -0.48
N VAL A 51 4.42 1.93 -0.68
CA VAL A 51 3.56 2.49 0.37
C VAL A 51 3.40 1.49 1.51
N TYR A 52 3.11 0.23 1.18
CA TYR A 52 2.93 -0.83 2.18
C TYR A 52 4.20 -1.14 2.96
N GLN A 53 5.35 -1.16 2.29
CA GLN A 53 6.65 -1.34 2.91
C GLN A 53 7.09 -0.13 3.75
N GLY A 54 6.34 0.98 3.70
CA GLY A 54 6.74 2.24 4.32
C GLY A 54 7.95 2.89 3.64
N ASP A 55 8.34 2.43 2.45
CA ASP A 55 9.47 2.96 1.70
C ASP A 55 9.05 4.22 0.93
N LYS A 56 9.05 5.34 1.66
CA LYS A 56 8.72 6.67 1.15
C LYS A 56 9.63 7.09 -0.02
N LYS A 57 10.89 6.67 -0.02
CA LYS A 57 11.84 7.04 -1.08
C LYS A 57 11.47 6.32 -2.37
N LYS A 58 11.22 5.01 -2.28
CA LYS A 58 10.78 4.19 -3.42
C LYS A 58 9.40 4.60 -3.91
N ALA A 59 8.45 4.90 -3.02
CA ALA A 59 7.12 5.34 -3.43
C ALA A 59 7.18 6.59 -4.33
N LYS A 60 8.02 7.57 -3.98
CA LYS A 60 8.25 8.80 -4.75
C LYS A 60 8.92 8.59 -6.12
N VAL A 61 9.48 7.41 -6.40
CA VAL A 61 9.98 7.07 -7.74
C VAL A 61 8.83 6.80 -8.71
N TYR A 62 7.72 6.26 -8.19
CA TYR A 62 6.59 5.82 -9.01
C TYR A 62 5.43 6.81 -9.00
N VAL A 63 5.39 7.72 -8.02
CA VAL A 63 4.38 8.79 -7.94
C VAL A 63 5.00 10.17 -7.93
N ASP A 64 4.54 11.01 -8.85
CA ASP A 64 4.85 12.44 -8.84
C ASP A 64 3.88 13.13 -7.86
N LEU A 65 4.43 13.75 -6.81
CA LEU A 65 3.67 14.53 -5.84
C LEU A 65 3.84 16.04 -6.15
N PRO A 66 2.81 16.88 -5.95
CA PRO A 66 2.93 18.32 -6.16
C PRO A 66 4.01 18.92 -5.23
N THR A 67 4.81 19.83 -5.77
CA THR A 67 6.08 20.32 -5.19
C THR A 67 5.96 21.45 -4.18
N THR A 68 4.75 21.92 -3.88
CA THR A 68 4.52 22.93 -2.85
C THR A 68 4.57 22.29 -1.46
N GLU A 69 5.78 22.33 -0.91
CA GLU A 69 6.18 21.97 0.45
C GLU A 69 6.25 20.45 0.72
N LYS A 70 7.28 20.06 1.48
CA LYS A 70 7.57 18.67 1.87
C LYS A 70 6.47 18.14 2.80
N GLU A 71 5.28 17.90 2.28
CA GLU A 71 4.24 17.19 3.01
C GLU A 71 4.77 15.81 3.40
N ASP A 72 4.62 15.47 4.68
CA ASP A 72 4.95 14.14 5.15
C ASP A 72 4.05 13.16 4.41
N PHE A 73 4.66 12.20 3.71
CA PHE A 73 3.97 11.15 2.97
C PHE A 73 2.84 10.48 3.79
N ASN A 74 3.02 10.40 5.11
CA ASN A 74 2.04 9.84 6.04
C ASN A 74 0.83 10.74 6.30
N LYS A 75 0.94 12.05 6.05
CA LYS A 75 -0.17 13.00 6.11
C LYS A 75 -1.01 12.95 4.84
N ILE A 76 -0.38 12.71 3.68
CA ILE A 76 -1.09 12.56 2.42
C ILE A 76 -1.81 11.21 2.43
N PHE A 77 -1.11 10.12 2.74
CA PHE A 77 -1.66 8.77 2.65
C PHE A 77 -1.97 8.21 4.03
N GLU A 78 -3.23 8.38 4.44
CA GLU A 78 -3.70 7.88 5.73
C GLU A 78 -3.77 6.34 5.79
N LYS A 79 -3.82 5.78 7.00
CA LYS A 79 -3.82 4.32 7.21
C LYS A 79 -4.98 3.62 6.49
N ASP A 80 -6.15 4.23 6.47
CA ASP A 80 -7.35 3.67 5.82
C ASP A 80 -7.17 3.62 4.30
N PHE A 81 -6.60 4.69 3.72
CA PHE A 81 -6.18 4.71 2.31
C PHE A 81 -5.21 3.57 2.00
N ILE A 82 -4.15 3.41 2.79
CA ILE A 82 -3.13 2.36 2.56
C ILE A 82 -3.75 0.97 2.60
N LYS A 83 -4.63 0.69 3.58
CA LYS A 83 -5.30 -0.60 3.70
C LYS A 83 -6.18 -0.90 2.49
N CYS A 84 -6.93 0.09 2.01
CA CYS A 84 -7.74 -0.03 0.81
C CYS A 84 -6.89 -0.20 -0.45
N LEU A 85 -5.84 0.61 -0.62
CA LEU A 85 -4.91 0.56 -1.75
C LEU A 85 -4.35 -0.85 -1.94
N LEU A 86 -4.02 -1.53 -0.82
CA LEU A 86 -3.52 -2.91 -0.80
C LEU A 86 -4.50 -3.96 -1.29
N LYS A 87 -5.81 -3.68 -1.24
CA LYS A 87 -6.84 -4.61 -1.71
C LYS A 87 -7.21 -4.45 -3.18
N ILE A 88 -6.74 -3.39 -3.85
CA ILE A 88 -7.07 -3.17 -5.26
C ILE A 88 -6.52 -4.32 -6.12
N LYS A 89 -7.38 -4.96 -6.90
CA LYS A 89 -6.93 -5.89 -7.96
C LYS A 89 -6.67 -5.10 -9.23
N THR A 90 -5.43 -4.67 -9.43
CA THR A 90 -5.08 -3.74 -10.52
C THR A 90 -5.36 -4.32 -11.91
N GLU A 91 -5.28 -5.64 -12.11
CA GLU A 91 -5.69 -6.30 -13.37
C GLU A 91 -7.18 -6.12 -13.65
N GLU A 92 -8.01 -6.18 -12.61
CA GLU A 92 -9.45 -6.00 -12.71
C GLU A 92 -9.75 -4.55 -13.05
N LEU A 93 -9.21 -3.61 -12.26
CA LEU A 93 -9.30 -2.17 -12.50
C LEU A 93 -8.89 -1.78 -13.93
N TYR A 94 -7.79 -2.34 -14.45
CA TYR A 94 -7.33 -2.07 -15.82
C TYR A 94 -8.34 -2.54 -16.87
N LYS A 95 -8.95 -3.71 -16.67
CA LYS A 95 -9.90 -4.32 -17.62
C LYS A 95 -11.23 -3.57 -17.60
N THR A 96 -11.83 -3.42 -16.42
CA THR A 96 -13.19 -2.91 -16.21
C THR A 96 -13.25 -1.39 -16.16
N GLY A 97 -12.16 -0.74 -15.73
CA GLY A 97 -12.15 0.69 -15.40
C GLY A 97 -12.57 0.98 -13.96
N GLU A 98 -12.97 -0.01 -13.17
CA GLU A 98 -13.38 0.18 -11.79
C GLU A 98 -13.05 -1.02 -10.88
N TYR A 99 -12.81 -0.75 -9.61
CA TYR A 99 -12.65 -1.78 -8.58
C TYR A 99 -13.09 -1.26 -7.21
N THR A 100 -13.94 -2.01 -6.52
CA THR A 100 -14.37 -1.68 -5.16
C THR A 100 -13.71 -2.62 -4.17
N THR A 101 -13.03 -2.07 -3.17
CA THR A 101 -12.40 -2.88 -2.11
C THR A 101 -13.46 -3.46 -1.18
N PRO A 102 -13.15 -4.52 -0.43
CA PRO A 102 -13.96 -4.89 0.73
C PRO A 102 -14.08 -3.72 1.70
N THR A 103 -15.19 -3.69 2.45
CA THR A 103 -15.37 -2.77 3.58
C THR A 103 -14.58 -3.27 4.79
N PHE A 104 -13.91 -2.35 5.47
CA PHE A 104 -13.24 -2.58 6.73
C PHE A 104 -14.04 -1.93 7.85
N GLU A 105 -14.23 -2.67 8.94
CA GLU A 105 -14.85 -2.16 10.16
C GLU A 105 -13.76 -1.84 11.17
N ASP A 106 -13.80 -0.64 11.73
CA ASP A 106 -13.07 -0.28 12.93
C ASP A 106 -13.93 -0.65 14.15
N SER A 107 -13.63 -1.82 14.72
CA SER A 107 -14.37 -2.39 15.84
C SER A 107 -14.37 -1.50 17.09
N LEU A 108 -13.47 -0.50 17.17
CA LEU A 108 -13.37 0.41 18.31
C LEU A 108 -14.15 1.72 18.11
N ALA A 109 -14.53 2.08 16.88
CA ALA A 109 -14.98 3.43 16.56
C ALA A 109 -16.35 3.53 15.88
N SER A 110 -17.12 2.45 15.76
CA SER A 110 -18.38 2.42 14.98
C SER A 110 -18.20 3.04 13.58
N LYS A 111 -17.00 2.88 13.03
CA LYS A 111 -16.55 3.46 11.77
C LYS A 111 -16.29 2.33 10.80
N SER A 112 -16.73 2.47 9.56
CA SER A 112 -16.31 1.61 8.47
C SER A 112 -15.77 2.41 7.31
N TYR A 113 -14.94 1.78 6.48
CA TYR A 113 -14.40 2.42 5.29
C TYR A 113 -14.14 1.41 4.17
N GLY A 114 -14.17 1.90 2.94
CA GLY A 114 -13.81 1.16 1.74
C GLY A 114 -13.30 2.12 0.68
N MET A 115 -12.91 1.60 -0.47
CA MET A 115 -12.45 2.43 -1.58
C MET A 115 -13.09 1.99 -2.89
N ILE A 116 -13.55 2.98 -3.66
CA ILE A 116 -13.89 2.82 -5.07
C ILE A 116 -12.72 3.39 -5.86
N ALA A 117 -12.03 2.54 -6.62
CA ALA A 117 -11.01 2.93 -7.57
C ALA A 117 -11.62 2.99 -8.97
N THR A 118 -11.39 4.08 -9.69
CA THR A 118 -11.89 4.27 -11.06
C THR A 118 -10.77 4.76 -11.96
N TRP A 119 -10.59 4.11 -13.11
CA TRP A 119 -9.70 4.56 -14.16
C TRP A 119 -10.52 5.02 -15.37
N HIS A 120 -10.60 6.33 -15.55
CA HIS A 120 -11.26 6.95 -16.67
C HIS A 120 -10.30 6.99 -17.87
N LYS A 121 -10.49 6.07 -18.82
CA LYS A 121 -9.61 5.89 -19.99
C LYS A 121 -9.51 7.12 -20.91
N PRO A 122 -10.58 7.90 -21.17
CA PRO A 122 -10.52 9.02 -22.11
C PRO A 122 -9.53 10.12 -21.74
N ASP A 123 -9.43 10.48 -20.45
CA ASP A 123 -8.49 11.49 -19.95
C ASP A 123 -7.34 10.89 -19.11
N ASN A 124 -7.31 9.56 -19.01
CA ASN A 124 -6.29 8.80 -18.30
C ASN A 124 -6.19 9.17 -16.81
N THR A 125 -7.34 9.44 -16.17
CA THR A 125 -7.41 9.79 -14.75
C THR A 125 -7.67 8.55 -13.89
N LEU A 126 -6.85 8.34 -12.87
CA LEU A 126 -7.09 7.36 -11.82
C LEU A 126 -7.62 8.08 -10.57
N MET A 127 -8.81 7.72 -10.14
CA MET A 127 -9.43 8.23 -8.92
C MET A 127 -9.48 7.13 -7.87
N LEU A 128 -9.01 7.42 -6.66
CA LEU A 128 -9.10 6.53 -5.51
C LEU A 128 -9.97 7.20 -4.45
N ASN A 129 -11.24 6.80 -4.38
CA ASN A 129 -12.23 7.40 -3.49
C ASN A 129 -12.36 6.56 -2.23
N VAL A 130 -11.75 6.99 -1.12
CA VAL A 130 -11.88 6.36 0.20
C VAL A 130 -13.15 6.86 0.85
N ILE A 131 -14.16 6.00 0.96
CA ILE A 131 -15.45 6.32 1.57
C ILE A 131 -15.42 5.82 3.01
N SER A 132 -15.75 6.69 3.96
CA SER A 132 -15.87 6.39 5.38
C SER A 132 -17.30 6.61 5.83
N LYS A 133 -17.77 5.74 6.72
CA LYS A 133 -19.08 5.80 7.36
C LYS A 133 -18.89 5.74 8.86
N THR A 134 -19.52 6.64 9.60
CA THR A 134 -19.50 6.65 11.06
C THR A 134 -20.92 6.58 11.58
N ILE A 135 -21.16 5.65 12.50
CA ILE A 135 -22.44 5.50 13.19
C ILE A 135 -22.32 6.18 14.55
N PHE A 136 -23.13 7.22 14.75
CA PHE A 136 -23.29 7.89 16.04
C PHE A 136 -24.52 7.34 16.74
N LYS A 137 -24.42 7.09 18.05
CA LYS A 137 -25.53 6.62 18.87
C LYS A 137 -25.69 7.52 20.08
N GLU A 138 -26.89 8.03 20.29
CA GLU A 138 -27.27 8.80 21.47
C GLU A 138 -28.63 8.27 21.97
N GLY A 139 -28.62 7.52 23.07
CA GLY A 139 -29.80 6.77 23.52
C GLY A 139 -30.24 5.71 22.49
N GLU A 140 -31.51 5.77 22.09
CA GLU A 140 -32.07 4.91 21.03
C GLU A 140 -31.86 5.48 19.61
N GLU A 141 -31.45 6.75 19.50
CA GLU A 141 -31.25 7.41 18.21
C GLU A 141 -29.92 7.00 17.57
N LYS A 142 -29.95 6.82 16.26
CA LYS A 142 -28.80 6.45 15.44
C LYS A 142 -28.66 7.38 14.25
N TRP A 143 -27.52 8.06 14.19
CA TRP A 143 -27.14 8.92 13.07
C TRP A 143 -26.01 8.30 12.27
N VAL A 144 -25.96 8.60 10.98
CA VAL A 144 -24.92 8.11 10.08
C VAL A 144 -24.27 9.31 9.42
N GLY A 145 -22.98 9.50 9.66
CA GLY A 145 -22.15 10.41 8.88
C GLY A 145 -21.44 9.62 7.79
N GLU A 146 -21.45 10.12 6.56
CA GLU A 146 -20.64 9.59 5.46
C GLU A 146 -19.68 10.69 5.00
N SER A 147 -18.47 10.31 4.65
CA SER A 147 -17.47 11.23 4.12
C SER A 147 -16.56 10.47 3.15
N ALA A 148 -15.88 11.20 2.30
CA ALA A 148 -14.97 10.65 1.31
C ALA A 148 -13.71 11.51 1.18
N VAL A 149 -12.57 10.82 1.05
CA VAL A 149 -11.30 11.41 0.64
C VAL A 149 -10.97 10.88 -0.75
N ILE A 150 -10.87 11.77 -1.73
CA ILE A 150 -10.73 11.42 -3.15
C ILE A 150 -9.34 11.84 -3.62
N TYR A 151 -8.50 10.86 -3.93
CA TYR A 151 -7.18 11.07 -4.49
C TYR A 151 -7.28 11.00 -6.01
N ILE A 152 -6.90 12.07 -6.70
CA ILE A 152 -6.98 12.17 -8.15
C ILE A 152 -5.57 12.13 -8.72
N PHE A 153 -5.33 11.16 -9.59
CA PHE A 153 -4.06 10.98 -10.27
C PHE A 153 -4.24 11.16 -11.78
N GLU A 154 -3.38 11.97 -12.38
CA GLU A 154 -3.16 11.94 -13.82
C GLU A 154 -2.19 10.80 -14.14
N ILE A 155 -2.54 9.95 -15.10
CA ILE A 155 -1.61 9.00 -15.68
C ILE A 155 -1.00 9.64 -16.92
N THR A 156 0.29 9.94 -16.85
CA THR A 156 1.01 10.57 -17.96
C THR A 156 1.11 9.64 -19.17
N LYS A 157 1.43 10.18 -20.35
CA LYS A 157 1.69 9.39 -21.57
C LYS A 157 2.84 8.38 -21.41
N LYS A 158 3.75 8.61 -20.46
CA LYS A 158 4.84 7.69 -20.12
C LYS A 158 4.45 6.70 -19.03
N GLY A 159 3.18 6.64 -18.63
CA GLY A 159 2.64 5.77 -17.59
C GLY A 159 3.07 6.10 -16.16
N HIS A 160 3.75 7.22 -15.91
CA HIS A 160 3.93 7.72 -14.54
C HIS A 160 2.58 8.16 -13.96
N ILE A 161 2.36 7.89 -12.68
CA ILE A 161 1.18 8.37 -11.95
C ILE A 161 1.55 9.67 -11.22
N LYS A 162 0.73 10.70 -11.37
CA LYS A 162 0.95 12.01 -10.77
C LYS A 162 -0.25 12.38 -9.93
N LEU A 163 -0.07 12.55 -8.63
CA LEU A 163 -1.13 13.08 -7.76
C LEU A 163 -1.38 14.53 -8.17
N THR A 164 -2.59 14.84 -8.62
CA THR A 164 -2.97 16.19 -9.05
C THR A 164 -3.78 16.90 -7.99
N SER A 165 -4.61 16.18 -7.24
CA SER A 165 -5.37 16.74 -6.14
C SER A 165 -5.82 15.69 -5.12
N VAL A 166 -6.12 16.17 -3.91
CA VAL A 166 -6.87 15.45 -2.89
C VAL A 166 -8.10 16.29 -2.57
N ALA A 167 -9.29 15.70 -2.70
CA ALA A 167 -10.56 16.36 -2.44
C ALA A 167 -11.29 15.68 -1.27
N LEU A 168 -12.14 16.45 -0.58
CA LEU A 168 -13.02 15.96 0.48
C LEU A 168 -14.47 16.10 0.05
N ALA A 169 -15.29 15.10 0.38
CA ALA A 169 -16.74 15.13 0.22
C ALA A 169 -17.42 14.55 1.47
N GLY A 170 -18.66 14.94 1.76
CA GLY A 170 -19.42 14.50 2.93
C GLY A 170 -20.72 15.27 3.08
#